data_AF-A0A3D3BSW1-F1
#
_entry.id   AF-A0A3D3BSW1-F1
#
_cell.length_a   1.000
_cell.length_b   1.000
_cell.length_c   1.000
_cell.angle_alpha   90.00
_cell.angle_beta   90.00
_cell.angle_gamma   90.00
#
_symmetry.space_group_name_H-M   'P 1'
#
loop_
_entity.id
_entity.type
_entity.pdbx_description
1 polymer ?
#
loop_
_entity_poly.entity_id
_entity_poly.type
_entity_poly.pdbx_seq_one_letter_code
_entity_poly.pdbx_strand_id
1 'polypeptide(L)'
;IDEILRVNAAPGYSEHHTGCAIDIGTLECDALVEAFENTPAFTWLQEHANQHGFVLSYPRGNAAGIAYEPWHWCFKESTSRI
;
A
#
# COMPACT_ATOMS: atom_id res chain seq x y z
N ILE A 1 -15.71 -14.35 8.77
CA ILE A 1 -15.25 -14.18 7.37
C ILE A 1 -14.90 -12.72 7.11
N ASP A 2 -15.74 -11.80 7.60
CA ASP A 2 -15.51 -10.34 7.53
C ASP A 2 -14.14 -9.90 8.06
N GLU A 3 -13.69 -10.49 9.18
CA GLU A 3 -12.36 -10.21 9.74
C GLU A 3 -11.21 -10.66 8.82
N ILE A 4 -11.37 -11.81 8.15
CA ILE A 4 -10.38 -12.33 7.19
C ILE A 4 -10.30 -11.41 5.98
N LEU A 5 -11.43 -10.89 5.52
CA LEU A 5 -11.50 -9.98 4.36
C LEU A 5 -10.92 -8.58 4.63
N ARG A 6 -10.66 -8.22 5.90
CA ARG A 6 -9.94 -6.99 6.23
C ARG A 6 -8.44 -7.10 5.94
N VAL A 7 -7.87 -8.29 6.01
CA VAL A 7 -6.42 -8.52 5.87
C VAL A 7 -6.07 -9.35 4.64
N ASN A 8 -7.04 -10.02 4.04
CA ASN A 8 -6.89 -10.75 2.78
C ASN A 8 -7.99 -10.30 1.83
N ALA A 9 -7.61 -9.56 0.78
CA ALA A 9 -8.54 -9.30 -0.31
C ALA A 9 -9.07 -10.62 -0.87
N ALA A 10 -10.38 -10.70 -1.11
CA ALA A 10 -10.97 -11.87 -1.74
C ALA A 10 -10.28 -12.15 -3.09
N PRO A 11 -10.13 -13.42 -3.51
CA PRO A 11 -9.59 -13.74 -4.83
C PRO A 11 -10.34 -12.97 -5.93
N GLY A 12 -9.59 -12.33 -6.83
CA GLY A 12 -10.14 -11.44 -7.86
C GLY A 12 -10.35 -9.96 -7.44
N TYR A 13 -10.15 -9.61 -6.17
CA TYR A 13 -10.34 -8.24 -5.65
C TYR A 13 -9.03 -7.58 -5.16
N SER A 14 -7.89 -8.29 -5.20
CA SER A 14 -6.58 -7.71 -4.85
C SER A 14 -6.03 -6.82 -5.97
N GLU A 15 -5.49 -5.64 -5.61
CA GLU A 15 -4.76 -4.76 -6.55
C GLU A 15 -3.50 -5.44 -7.13
N HIS A 16 -2.91 -6.43 -6.46
CA HIS A 16 -1.79 -7.20 -7.01
C HIS A 16 -2.17 -7.94 -8.31
N HIS A 17 -3.46 -8.26 -8.53
CA HIS A 17 -3.90 -8.88 -9.79
C HIS A 17 -3.83 -7.93 -10.99
N THR A 18 -3.80 -6.61 -10.77
CA THR A 18 -3.67 -5.64 -11.87
C THR A 18 -2.23 -5.52 -12.37
N GLY A 19 -1.26 -6.02 -11.59
CA GLY A 19 0.16 -5.80 -11.84
C GLY A 19 0.63 -4.37 -11.52
N CYS A 20 -0.20 -3.54 -10.87
CA CYS A 20 0.14 -2.16 -10.51
C CYS A 20 0.51 -1.98 -9.03
N ALA A 21 0.24 -2.97 -8.18
CA ALA A 21 0.59 -2.93 -6.76
C ALA A 21 1.91 -3.63 -6.46
N ILE A 22 2.64 -3.08 -5.49
CA ILE A 22 3.87 -3.65 -4.94
C ILE A 22 3.86 -3.54 -3.42
N ASP A 23 4.44 -4.56 -2.77
CA ASP A 23 4.72 -4.54 -1.34
C ASP A 23 6.20 -4.22 -1.13
N ILE A 24 6.47 -3.21 -0.31
CA ILE A 24 7.83 -2.71 -0.04
C ILE A 24 8.18 -3.00 1.43
N GLY A 25 9.34 -3.62 1.63
CA GLY A 25 9.91 -3.88 2.95
C GLY A 25 11.28 -3.23 3.12
N THR A 26 11.86 -3.38 4.31
CA THR A 26 13.20 -2.89 4.64
C THR A 26 13.87 -3.81 5.66
N LEU A 27 15.16 -3.61 5.96
CA LEU A 27 15.91 -4.46 6.89
C LEU A 27 15.75 -4.08 8.37
N GLU A 28 15.17 -2.91 8.66
CA GLU A 28 14.99 -2.36 10.00
C GLU A 28 13.78 -2.94 10.75
N CYS A 29 12.91 -3.69 10.08
CA CYS A 29 11.77 -4.37 10.68
C CYS A 29 11.40 -5.64 9.90
N ASP A 30 10.51 -6.45 10.47
CA ASP A 30 9.92 -7.57 9.74
C ASP A 30 9.16 -7.08 8.49
N ALA A 31 9.00 -7.96 7.51
CA ALA A 31 8.26 -7.63 6.29
C ALA A 31 6.75 -7.58 6.56
N LEU A 32 6.04 -6.68 5.88
CA LEU A 32 4.57 -6.59 5.86
C LEU A 32 3.94 -6.40 7.26
N VAL A 33 4.55 -5.53 8.07
CA VAL A 33 4.05 -5.16 9.41
C VAL A 33 3.80 -3.66 9.52
N GLU A 34 2.88 -3.25 10.39
CA GLU A 34 2.59 -1.83 10.62
C GLU A 34 3.83 -1.04 11.07
N ALA A 35 4.78 -1.69 11.76
CA ALA A 35 6.01 -1.06 12.22
C ALA A 35 6.88 -0.49 11.09
N PHE A 36 6.67 -0.93 9.82
CA PHE A 36 7.30 -0.32 8.64
C PHE A 36 7.06 1.19 8.57
N GLU A 37 5.93 1.70 9.08
CA GLU A 37 5.62 3.13 9.10
C GLU A 37 6.62 4.00 9.87
N ASN A 38 7.38 3.39 10.78
CA ASN A 38 8.39 4.08 11.60
C ASN A 38 9.79 4.07 10.98
N THR A 39 9.93 3.52 9.77
CA THR A 39 11.24 3.35 9.11
C THR A 39 11.59 4.54 8.23
N PRO A 40 12.89 4.81 7.99
CA PRO A 40 13.31 5.82 7.02
C PRO A 40 12.79 5.55 5.60
N ALA A 41 12.64 4.28 5.23
CA ALA A 41 12.10 3.87 3.92
C ALA A 41 10.66 4.34 3.74
N PHE A 42 9.80 4.17 4.75
CA PHE A 42 8.43 4.66 4.70
C PHE A 42 8.36 6.19 4.64
N THR A 43 9.18 6.89 5.44
CA THR A 43 9.28 8.37 5.36
C THR A 43 9.65 8.82 3.96
N TRP A 44 10.62 8.17 3.32
CA TRP A 44 11.00 8.47 1.94
C TRP A 44 9.84 8.24 0.96
N LEU A 45 9.10 7.14 1.09
CA LEU A 45 7.95 6.85 0.23
C LEU A 45 6.86 7.92 0.36
N GLN A 46 6.55 8.36 1.58
CA GLN A 46 5.56 9.42 1.83
C GLN A 46 5.91 10.74 1.11
N GLU A 47 7.20 11.05 0.98
CA GLU A 47 7.68 12.27 0.33
C GLU A 47 7.82 12.15 -1.20
N HIS A 48 8.15 10.95 -1.70
CA HIS A 48 8.59 10.77 -3.09
C HIS A 48 7.70 9.87 -3.96
N ALA A 49 6.96 8.92 -3.39
CA ALA A 49 6.25 7.89 -4.17
C ALA A 49 5.28 8.49 -5.20
N ASN A 50 4.58 9.57 -4.83
CA ASN A 50 3.63 10.24 -5.73
C ASN A 50 4.31 10.84 -6.96
N GLN A 51 5.58 11.28 -6.86
CA GLN A 51 6.36 11.80 -7.99
C GLN A 51 6.67 10.69 -9.02
N HIS A 52 6.62 9.43 -8.57
CA HIS A 52 6.80 8.24 -9.40
C HIS A 52 5.46 7.56 -9.76
N GLY A 53 4.32 8.19 -9.44
CA GLY A 53 2.98 7.67 -9.73
C GLY A 53 2.49 6.60 -8.75
N PHE A 54 3.16 6.39 -7.62
CA PHE A 54 2.73 5.44 -6.59
C PHE A 54 1.99 6.15 -5.45
N VAL A 55 0.94 5.49 -4.95
CA VAL A 55 0.17 5.95 -3.78
C VAL A 55 0.00 4.82 -2.77
N LEU A 56 -0.08 5.19 -1.50
CA LEU A 56 -0.46 4.28 -0.41
C LEU A 56 -1.95 3.93 -0.54
N SER A 57 -2.28 2.69 -0.91
CA SER A 57 -3.68 2.32 -1.19
C SER A 57 -4.53 2.16 0.07
N TYR A 58 -3.93 1.64 1.15
CA TYR A 58 -4.65 1.29 2.37
C TYR A 58 -4.16 2.07 3.59
N PRO A 59 -4.33 3.41 3.64
CA PRO A 59 -4.11 4.17 4.86
C PRO A 59 -5.13 3.80 5.94
N ARG A 60 -4.88 4.22 7.19
CA ARG A 60 -5.83 4.05 8.30
C ARG A 60 -7.18 4.68 7.93
N GLY A 61 -8.27 3.92 8.04
CA GLY A 61 -9.61 4.39 7.71
C GLY A 61 -9.92 4.50 6.21
N ASN A 62 -9.17 3.81 5.34
CA ASN A 62 -9.48 3.76 3.91
C ASN A 62 -10.90 3.25 3.63
N ALA A 63 -11.46 3.69 2.50
CA ALA A 63 -12.83 3.38 2.10
C ALA A 63 -13.05 1.91 1.69
N ALA A 64 -11.98 1.16 1.41
CA ALA A 64 -12.07 -0.25 1.03
C ALA A 64 -12.31 -1.16 2.25
N GLY A 65 -12.15 -0.66 3.48
CA GLY A 65 -12.31 -1.44 4.71
C GLY A 65 -11.18 -2.46 4.93
N ILE A 66 -10.09 -2.34 4.18
CA ILE A 66 -8.86 -3.12 4.35
C ILE A 66 -8.10 -2.56 5.55
N ALA A 67 -7.37 -3.42 6.26
CA ALA A 67 -6.48 -3.04 7.34
C ALA A 67 -5.42 -2.04 6.84
N TYR A 68 -4.76 -1.37 7.78
CA TYR A 68 -3.69 -0.46 7.41
C TYR A 68 -2.47 -1.25 6.94
N GLU A 69 -2.01 -0.95 5.72
CA GLU A 69 -0.87 -1.65 5.10
C GLU A 69 0.18 -0.63 4.63
N PRO A 70 1.06 -0.12 5.52
CA PRO A 70 2.07 0.88 5.15
C PRO A 70 3.07 0.41 4.09
N TRP A 71 3.15 -0.91 3.87
CA TRP A 71 4.01 -1.52 2.86
C TRP A 71 3.38 -1.60 1.46
N HIS A 72 2.07 -1.43 1.31
CA HIS A 72 1.35 -1.67 0.04
C HIS A 72 1.15 -0.38 -0.76
N TRP A 73 1.82 -0.29 -1.91
CA TRP A 73 1.80 0.88 -2.78
C TRP A 73 1.34 0.51 -4.19
N CYS A 74 0.41 1.29 -4.74
CA CYS A 74 -0.17 1.03 -6.05
C CYS A 74 0.14 2.16 -7.02
N PHE A 75 0.61 1.81 -8.21
CA PHE A 75 0.77 2.74 -9.31
C PHE A 75 -0.60 3.19 -9.79
N LYS A 76 -0.86 4.50 -9.71
CA LYS A 76 -2.04 5.14 -10.28
C LYS A 76 -1.55 6.16 -11.28
N GLU A 77 -1.90 5.96 -12.54
CA GLU A 77 -1.60 6.90 -13.61
C GLU A 77 -2.04 8.29 -13.15
N SER A 78 -1.10 9.24 -13.06
CA SER A 78 -1.43 10.60 -12.65
C SER A 78 -2.41 11.15 -13.69
N THR A 79 -3.64 11.44 -13.27
CA THR A 79 -4.62 12.21 -14.05
C THR A 79 -4.15 13.66 -14.18
N SER A 80 -3.06 13.85 -14.92
CA SER A 80 -2.69 15.11 -15.55
C SER A 80 -2.77 14.88 -17.05
N ARG A 81 -4.00 14.76 -17.56
CA ARG A 81 -4.26 15.08 -18.96
C ARG A 81 -4.58 16.58 -19.00
N ILE A 82 -3.59 17.33 -19.50
CA ILE A 82 -3.62 18.65 -20.16
C ILE A 82 -4.78 19.57 -19.80
#